data_AF-A0A533UAM3-F1
#
_entry.id   AF-A0A533UAM3-F1
#
_cell.length_a   1.000
_cell.length_b   1.000
_cell.length_c   1.000
_cell.angle_alpha   90.00
_cell.angle_beta   90.00
_cell.angle_gamma   90.00
#
_symmetry.space_group_name_H-M   'P 1'
#
loop_
_entity.id
_entity.type
_entity.pdbx_description
1 polymer ?
#
loop_
_entity_poly.entity_id
_entity_poly.type
_entity_poly.pdbx_seq_one_letter_code
_entity_poly.pdbx_strand_id
1 'polypeptide(L)' 'MVYSTESLMEEYYCNICQKSLESVLLEDHIKEPDHIARKKKLEKDLELKNKISKLERSVLDLWKNG' A
#
# COMPACT_ATOMS: atom_id res chain seq x y z
N MET A 1 -30.87 25.11 -19.58
CA MET A 1 -29.98 24.41 -18.63
C MET A 1 -28.78 23.91 -19.41
N VAL A 2 -27.66 24.61 -19.32
CA VAL A 2 -26.38 24.08 -19.81
C VAL A 2 -25.82 23.25 -18.66
N TYR A 3 -25.77 21.93 -18.84
CA TYR A 3 -25.07 21.07 -17.89
C TYR A 3 -23.58 21.33 -18.13
N SER A 4 -23.00 22.18 -17.28
CA SER A 4 -21.55 22.26 -17.14
C SER A 4 -21.11 20.88 -16.70
N THR A 5 -20.61 20.07 -17.64
CA THR A 5 -19.80 18.90 -17.32
C THR A 5 -18.48 19.43 -16.79
N GLU A 6 -18.50 19.88 -15.54
CA GLU A 6 -17.30 19.95 -14.73
C GLU A 6 -16.82 18.51 -14.63
N SER A 7 -15.90 18.13 -15.52
CA SER A 7 -15.07 16.95 -15.32
C SER A 7 -14.32 17.19 -14.02
N LEU A 8 -14.93 16.79 -12.90
CA LEU A 8 -14.31 16.70 -11.59
C LEU A 8 -13.12 15.75 -11.78
N MET A 9 -11.96 16.34 -12.03
CA MET A 9 -10.70 15.64 -12.11
C MET A 9 -10.38 15.22 -10.67
N GLU A 10 -10.83 14.04 -10.29
CA GLU A 10 -10.60 13.49 -8.96
C GLU A 10 -9.09 13.26 -8.77
N GLU A 11 -8.52 13.83 -7.71
CA GLU A 11 -7.13 13.61 -7.33
C GLU A 11 -7.05 12.44 -6.32
N TYR A 12 -6.16 11.49 -6.60
CA TYR A 12 -5.91 10.31 -5.79
C TYR A 12 -4.50 10.34 -5.22
N TYR A 13 -4.35 9.96 -3.95
CA TYR A 13 -3.03 9.85 -3.33
C TYR A 13 -2.56 8.39 -3.24
N CYS A 14 -1.40 8.10 -3.81
CA CYS A 14 -0.77 6.79 -3.71
C CYS A 14 0.13 6.73 -2.46
N ASN A 15 -0.29 5.98 -1.44
CA ASN A 15 0.50 5.76 -0.23
C ASN A 15 1.77 4.93 -0.45
N ILE A 16 1.85 4.13 -1.53
CA ILE A 16 3.01 3.30 -1.84
C ILE A 16 4.14 4.16 -2.44
N CYS A 17 3.78 5.04 -3.37
CA CYS A 17 4.71 5.91 -4.07
C CYS A 17 4.84 7.29 -3.40
N GLN A 18 3.98 7.60 -2.42
CA GLN A 18 3.89 8.88 -1.71
C GLN A 18 3.73 10.07 -2.67
N LYS A 19 2.85 9.91 -3.67
CA LYS A 19 2.56 10.93 -4.69
C LYS A 19 1.06 11.08 -4.94
N SER A 20 0.64 12.31 -5.21
CA SER A 20 -0.70 12.63 -5.72
C SER A 20 -0.76 12.39 -7.23
N LEU A 21 -1.91 11.95 -7.70
CA LEU A 21 -2.16 11.51 -9.07
C LEU A 21 -3.54 11.96 -9.49
N GLU A 22 -3.69 12.36 -10.74
CA GLU A 22 -5.00 12.61 -11.32
C GLU A 22 -5.70 11.29 -11.65
N SER A 23 -7.04 11.27 -11.62
CA SER A 23 -7.86 10.08 -11.90
C SER A 23 -7.50 9.41 -13.22
N VAL A 24 -7.22 10.20 -14.25
CA VAL A 24 -6.84 9.72 -15.59
C VAL A 24 -5.49 9.00 -15.62
N LEU A 25 -4.60 9.30 -14.67
CA LEU A 25 -3.28 8.67 -14.55
C LEU A 25 -3.26 7.51 -13.56
N LEU A 26 -4.35 7.29 -12.81
CA LEU A 26 -4.39 6.28 -11.75
C LEU A 26 -4.20 4.85 -12.31
N GLU A 27 -4.91 4.52 -13.40
CA GLU A 27 -4.82 3.20 -14.02
C GLU A 27 -3.44 2.90 -14.64
N ASP A 28 -2.80 3.93 -15.20
CA ASP A 28 -1.45 3.80 -15.74
C ASP A 28 -0.45 3.68 -14.58
N HIS A 29 -0.61 4.51 -13.55
CA HIS A 29 0.22 4.50 -12.35
C HIS A 29 0.32 3.13 -11.69
N ILE A 30 -0.81 2.43 -11.50
CA ILE A 30 -0.82 1.11 -10.84
C ILE A 30 -0.16 0.01 -11.70
N LYS A 31 -0.04 0.24 -13.01
CA LYS A 31 0.63 -0.65 -13.97
C LYS A 31 2.12 -0.29 -14.14
N GLU A 32 2.56 0.86 -13.62
CA GLU A 32 3.97 1.26 -13.68
C GLU A 32 4.86 0.21 -12.97
N PRO A 33 5.99 -0.19 -13.59
CA PRO A 33 6.90 -1.15 -12.99
C PRO A 33 7.48 -0.68 -11.66
N ASP A 34 7.64 0.64 -11.45
CA ASP A 34 8.03 1.22 -10.17
C ASP A 34 6.98 0.96 -9.08
N HIS A 35 5.70 1.20 -9.38
CA HIS A 35 4.61 0.95 -8.44
C HIS A 35 4.55 -0.54 -8.05
N ILE A 36 4.64 -1.43 -9.05
CA ILE A 36 4.62 -2.88 -8.84
C ILE A 36 5.82 -3.33 -7.97
N ALA A 37 7.02 -2.81 -8.23
CA ALA A 37 8.21 -3.14 -7.47
C ALA A 37 8.10 -2.71 -6.00
N ARG A 38 7.61 -1.49 -5.75
CA ARG A 38 7.38 -0.97 -4.39
C ARG A 38 6.29 -1.75 -3.66
N LYS A 39 5.17 -2.03 -4.32
CA LYS A 39 4.09 -2.86 -3.78
C LYS A 39 4.62 -4.22 -3.33
N LYS A 40 5.35 -4.93 -4.20
CA LYS A 40 5.92 -6.24 -3.90
C LYS A 40 6.92 -6.20 -2.74
N LYS A 41 7.69 -5.12 -2.60
CA LYS A 41 8.59 -4.91 -1.46
C LYS A 41 7.82 -4.77 -0.15
N LEU A 42 6.73 -3.98 -0.15
CA LEU A 42 5.86 -3.81 1.01
C LEU A 42 5.16 -5.10 1.41
N GLU A 43 4.66 -5.88 0.46
CA GLU A 43 4.04 -7.19 0.72
C GLU A 43 5.02 -8.13 1.43
N LYS A 44 6.27 -8.22 0.95
CA LYS A 44 7.32 -9.02 1.59
C LYS A 44 7.66 -8.54 3.00
N ASP A 45 7.72 -7.23 3.22
CA ASP A 45 7.97 -6.65 4.55
C ASP A 45 6.84 -6.98 5.53
N LEU A 46 5.59 -6.93 5.06
CA LEU A 46 4.42 -7.28 5.85
C LEU A 46 4.41 -8.76 6.23
N GLU A 47 4.74 -9.66 5.30
CA GLU A 47 4.88 -11.08 5.58
C GLU A 47 6.00 -11.35 6.60
N LEU A 48 7.13 -10.64 6.49
CA LEU A 48 8.23 -10.76 7.44
C LEU A 48 7.84 -10.27 8.83
N LYS A 49 7.18 -9.10 8.93
CA LYS A 49 6.65 -8.57 10.20
C LYS A 49 5.65 -9.51 10.84
N ASN A 50 4.78 -10.16 10.05
CA ASN A 50 3.84 -11.15 10.56
C ASN A 50 4.57 -12.36 11.16
N LYS A 51 5.60 -12.88 10.47
CA LYS A 51 6.44 -13.97 10.98
C LYS A 51 7.19 -13.60 12.26
N ILE A 52 7.76 -12.39 12.32
CA ILE A 52 8.43 -11.88 13.52
C ILE A 52 7.44 -11.74 14.67
N SER A 53 6.25 -11.16 14.44
CA SER A 53 5.20 -11.03 15.47
C SER A 53 4.75 -12.38 16.04
N LYS A 54 4.74 -13.43 15.20
CA LYS A 54 4.41 -14.79 15.63
C LYS A 54 5.55 -15.42 16.45
N LEU A 55 6.79 -15.18 16.07
CA LEU A 55 7.97 -15.68 16.79
C LEU A 55 8.10 -15.01 18.17
N GLU A 56 7.96 -13.69 18.24
CA GLU A 56 7.99 -12.90 19.49
C GLU A 56 6.95 -13.39 20.51
N ARG A 57 5.73 -13.70 20.05
CA ARG A 57 4.70 -14.31 20.90
C ARG A 57 5.13 -15.65 21.47
N SER A 58 5.64 -16.53 20.60
CA SER A 58 6.09 -17.86 21.02
C SER A 58 7.26 -17.82 22.01
N VAL A 59 8.16 -16.85 21.90
CA VAL A 59 9.28 -16.68 22.84
C VAL A 59 8.79 -16.16 24.20
N LEU A 60 7.84 -15.21 24.19
CA LEU A 60 7.26 -14.69 25.42
C LEU A 60 6.50 -15.76 26.21
N ASP A 61 5.75 -16.63 25.52
CA ASP A 61 5.03 -17.75 26.12
C ASP A 61 5.98 -18.78 26.76
N LEU A 62 7.17 -19.01 26.17
CA LEU A 62 8.18 -19.90 26.74
C LEU A 62 8.82 -19.32 28.00
N TRP A 63 9.04 -18.01 28.06
CA TRP A 63 9.68 -17.35 29.20
C TRP A 63 8.77 -17.22 30.42
N LYS A 64 7.45 -17.24 30.22
CA LYS A 64 6.46 -17.13 31.30
C LYS A 64 6.21 -18.44 32.07
N ASN A 65 6.68 -19.56 31.52
CA ASN A 65 6.50 -20.91 32.06
C ASN A 65 7.81 -21.54 32.56
N GLY A 66 8.89 -20.75 32.67
CA GLY A 66 10.21 -21.17 33.16
C GLY A 66 10.49 -20.72 34.59
#